data_AF-A0A5K1GXT9-F1
#
_entry.id   AF-A0A5K1GXT9-F1
#
_cell.length_a   1.000
_cell.length_b   1.000
_cell.length_c   1.000
_cell.angle_alpha   90.00
_cell.angle_beta   90.00
_cell.angle_gamma   90.00
#
_symmetry.space_group_name_H-M   'P 1'
#
loop_
_entity.id
_entity.type
_entity.pdbx_description
1 polymer ?
#
loop_
_entity_poly.entity_id
_entity_poly.type
_entity_poly.pdbx_seq_one_letter_code
_entity_poly.pdbx_strand_id
1 'polypeptide(L)' 'AGHALVGALMPEYDPVAKISIIPRGQAGGLTFFAPSEERLESGLYSRSYLENQMAVALGG' A
#
# COMPACT_ATOMS: atom_id res chain seq x y z
N ALA A 1 6.71 -8.63 5.05
CA ALA A 1 7.78 -7.62 4.88
C ALA A 1 7.83 -7.09 3.45
N GLY A 2 7.72 -7.94 2.42
CA GLY A 2 7.82 -7.49 1.03
C GLY A 2 6.74 -6.50 0.58
N HIS A 3 5.50 -6.60 1.08
CA HIS A 3 4.46 -5.57 0.90
C HIS A 3 4.94 -4.14 1.21
N ALA A 4 5.69 -3.95 2.30
CA ALA A 4 6.20 -2.64 2.70
C ALA A 4 7.37 -2.18 1.83
N LEU A 5 8.24 -3.12 1.45
CA LEU A 5 9.41 -2.82 0.61
C LEU A 5 8.97 -2.43 -0.81
N VAL A 6 8.09 -3.22 -1.42
CA VAL A 6 7.53 -2.93 -2.74
C VAL A 6 6.76 -1.61 -2.68
N GLY A 7 5.88 -1.42 -1.69
CA GLY A 7 5.12 -0.17 -1.56
C GLY A 7 6.00 1.07 -1.39
N ALA A 8 7.13 0.96 -0.68
CA ALA A 8 8.07 2.07 -0.49
C ALA A 8 8.92 2.36 -1.74
N LEU A 9 9.10 1.39 -2.64
CA LEU A 9 9.91 1.54 -3.85
C LEU A 9 9.07 1.87 -5.10
N MET A 10 7.75 1.68 -5.05
CA MET A 10 6.87 1.97 -6.18
C MET A 10 6.68 3.48 -6.35
N PRO A 11 6.96 4.05 -7.54
CA PRO A 11 6.68 5.44 -7.83
C PRO A 11 5.17 5.67 -7.89
N GLU A 12 4.70 6.87 -7.53
CA GLU A 12 3.26 7.22 -7.58
C GLU A 12 2.33 6.32 -6.74
N TYR A 13 2.86 5.57 -5.78
CA TYR A 13 2.07 4.80 -4.82
C TYR A 13 2.03 5.46 -3.44
N ASP A 14 1.16 4.96 -2.57
CA ASP A 14 0.97 5.55 -1.26
C ASP A 14 2.17 5.30 -0.33
N PRO A 15 2.60 6.33 0.42
CA PRO A 15 3.65 6.16 1.40
C PRO A 15 3.22 5.20 2.52
N VAL A 16 4.18 4.41 2.99
CA VAL A 16 3.97 3.52 4.14
C VAL A 16 3.83 4.35 5.42
N ALA A 17 2.65 4.30 6.03
CA ALA A 17 2.35 5.00 7.28
C ALA A 17 2.79 4.20 8.51
N LYS A 18 2.62 2.87 8.47
CA LYS A 18 2.92 2.00 9.60
C LYS A 18 3.13 0.55 9.16
N ILE A 19 4.07 -0.14 9.80
CA ILE A 19 4.26 -1.58 9.65
C ILE A 19 4.04 -2.22 11.02
N SER A 20 3.26 -3.30 11.07
CA SER A 20 2.99 -4.06 12.30
C SER A 20 3.16 -5.55 12.03
N ILE A 21 3.96 -6.21 12.85
CA ILE A 21 4.06 -7.68 12.92
C ILE A 21 3.20 -8.28 14.04
N ILE A 22 2.45 -7.42 14.75
CA ILE A 22 1.50 -7.88 15.76
C ILE A 22 0.29 -8.44 15.01
N PRO A 23 -0.08 -9.72 15.25
CA PRO A 23 -1.19 -10.35 14.56
C PRO A 23 -2.50 -9.62 14.89
N ARG A 24 -3.29 -9.34 13.86
CA ARG A 24 -4.60 -8.68 13.97
C ARG A 24 -5.59 -9.41 13.09
N GLY A 25 -6.60 -10.04 13.71
CA GLY A 25 -7.55 -10.88 12.98
C GLY A 25 -6.85 -12.06 12.29
N GLN A 26 -7.13 -12.26 11.02
CA GLN A 26 -6.56 -13.36 10.21
C GLN A 26 -5.17 -13.04 9.63
N ALA A 27 -4.66 -11.82 9.82
CA ALA A 27 -3.36 -11.41 9.30
C ALA A 27 -2.27 -11.51 10.39
N GLY A 28 -1.17 -12.21 10.08
CA GLY A 28 0.01 -12.31 10.92
C GLY A 28 0.86 -11.03 10.99
N GLY A 29 0.55 -10.04 10.14
CA GLY A 29 1.15 -8.71 10.12
C GLY A 29 0.48 -7.85 9.05
N LEU A 30 0.55 -6.52 9.18
CA LEU A 30 -0.07 -5.56 8.28
C LEU A 30 0.89 -4.42 7.93
N THR A 31 0.78 -3.94 6.69
CA THR A 31 1.37 -2.67 6.24
C THR A 31 0.24 -1.70 5.97
N PHE A 32 0.32 -0.51 6.55
CA PHE A 32 -0.65 0.57 6.38
C PHE A 32 -0.06 1.63 5.45
N PHE A 33 -0.88 2.09 4.51
CA PHE A 33 -0.54 3.13 3.54
C PHE A 33 -1.36 4.40 3.82
N ALA A 34 -0.79 5.57 3.55
CA ALA A 34 -1.48 6.85 3.69
C ALA A 34 -1.83 7.41 2.30
N PRO A 35 -3.08 7.23 1.81
CA PRO A 35 -3.51 7.80 0.54
C PRO A 35 -3.51 9.32 0.54
N SER A 36 -3.27 9.92 -0.63
CA SER A 36 -3.40 11.37 -0.79
C SER A 36 -4.85 11.82 -0.64
N GLU A 37 -5.03 13.00 -0.04
CA GLU A 37 -6.34 13.62 0.19
C GLU A 37 -7.12 13.78 -1.12
N GLU A 38 -6.44 14.21 -2.18
CA GLU A 38 -6.99 14.28 -3.54
C GLU A 38 -7.56 12.94 -4.03
N ARG A 39 -6.90 11.80 -3.74
CA ARG A 39 -7.39 10.48 -4.16
C ARG A 39 -8.57 10.00 -3.31
N LEU A 40 -8.58 10.35 -2.03
CA LEU A 40 -9.71 10.08 -1.15
C LEU A 40 -10.96 10.88 -1.56
N GLU A 41 -10.78 12.13 -1.97
CA GLU A 41 -11.88 13.04 -2.34
C GLU A 41 -12.39 12.80 -3.76
N SER A 42 -11.49 12.65 -4.74
CA SER A 42 -11.87 12.49 -6.15
C SER A 42 -12.26 11.05 -6.51
N GLY A 43 -11.72 10.05 -5.81
CA GLY A 43 -11.86 8.64 -6.17
C GLY A 43 -11.21 8.27 -7.52
N LEU A 44 -10.43 9.17 -8.12
CA LEU A 44 -9.77 8.94 -9.41
C LEU A 44 -8.43 8.24 -9.21
N TYR A 45 -8.21 7.16 -9.95
CA TYR A 45 -6.97 6.39 -9.90
C TYR A 45 -6.32 6.34 -11.28
N SER A 46 -5.01 6.61 -11.33
CA SER A 46 -4.24 6.37 -12.54
C SER A 46 -4.08 4.88 -12.78
N ARG A 47 -3.85 4.52 -14.05
CA ARG A 47 -3.50 3.14 -14.40
C ARG A 47 -2.22 2.68 -13.66
N SER A 48 -1.21 3.54 -13.58
CA SER A 48 0.05 3.25 -12.87
C SER A 48 -0.20 2.91 -11.40
N TYR A 49 -1.06 3.68 -10.72
CA TYR A 49 -1.40 3.44 -9.33
C TYR A 49 -2.03 2.06 -9.11
N LEU A 50 -2.99 1.67 -9.97
CA LEU A 50 -3.65 0.37 -9.88
C LEU A 50 -2.68 -0.79 -10.17
N GLU A 51 -1.79 -0.62 -11.15
CA GLU A 51 -0.73 -1.60 -11.43
C GLU A 51 0.23 -1.75 -10.23
N ASN A 52 0.61 -0.65 -9.59
CA ASN A 52 1.43 -0.65 -8.39
C ASN A 52 0.71 -1.29 -7.19
N GLN A 53 -0.61 -1.08 -7.06
CA GLN A 53 -1.42 -1.73 -6.03
C GLN A 53 -1.38 -3.26 -6.16
N MET A 54 -1.47 -3.78 -7.39
CA MET A 54 -1.33 -5.20 -7.65
C MET A 54 0.07 -5.71 -7.30
N ALA A 55 1.12 -4.98 -7.71
CA ALA A 55 2.50 -5.35 -7.41
C ALA A 55 2.78 -5.41 -5.90
N VAL A 56 2.23 -4.46 -5.13
CA VAL A 56 2.34 -4.45 -3.66
C VAL A 56 1.62 -5.65 -3.04
N ALA A 57 0.43 -5.98 -3.51
CA ALA A 57 -0.34 -7.14 -3.02
C ALA A 57 0.34 -8.48 -3.32
N LEU A 58 1.06 -8.57 -4.44
CA LEU A 58 1.86 -9.75 -4.81
C LEU A 58 3.26 -9.74 -4.16
N GLY A 59 3.60 -8.68 -3.43
CA GLY A 59 4.94 -8.45 -2.92
C GLY A 59 5.29 -9.23 -1.66
N GLY A 60 4.39 -10.02 -1.06
CA GLY A 60 4.75 -10.80 0.13
C GLY A 60 3.84 -11.95 0.49
#